data_AF-A0A1M4VTU0-F1
#
_entry.id   AF-A0A1M4VTU0-F1
#
_cell.length_a   1.000
_cell.length_b   1.000
_cell.length_c   1.000
_cell.angle_alpha   90.00
_cell.angle_beta   90.00
_cell.angle_gamma   90.00
#
_symmetry.space_group_name_H-M   'P 1'
#
loop_
_entity.id
_entity.type
_entity.pdbx_description
1 polymer ?
#
loop_
_entity_poly.entity_id
_entity_poly.type
_entity_poly.pdbx_seq_one_letter_code
_entity_poly.pdbx_strand_id
1 'polypeptide(L)'
;MNIGLRNIKTALSVFLSILISNFVGLDYPFYAAIASLVCMQSTLEKTYTAGKNRLLGTVVGAILGFIFASVFPTNAIFSAIGIIVLIYICNKLEWNDAISMAGIVFLAIMLNVKDNKHALIYSYKRLFETLIGIVVAFLVNSFIFPPEK
;
A
#
# COMPACT_ATOMS: atom_id res chain seq x y z
N MET A 1 -24.35 19.76 6.07
CA MET A 1 -23.32 18.80 5.62
C MET A 1 -23.41 17.57 6.50
N ASN A 2 -23.85 16.43 5.96
CA ASN A 2 -23.95 15.19 6.73
C ASN A 2 -22.74 14.31 6.44
N ILE A 3 -22.12 13.75 7.49
CA ILE A 3 -21.05 12.77 7.35
C ILE A 3 -21.69 11.46 6.88
N GLY A 4 -21.35 11.04 5.65
CA GLY A 4 -21.86 9.78 5.10
C GLY A 4 -21.32 8.57 5.87
N LEU A 5 -22.12 7.51 5.93
CA LEU A 5 -21.80 6.26 6.63
C LEU A 5 -20.43 5.68 6.22
N ARG A 6 -20.08 5.78 4.93
CA ARG A 6 -18.75 5.40 4.42
C ARG A 6 -17.62 6.10 5.18
N ASN A 7 -17.74 7.39 5.44
CA ASN A 7 -16.69 8.15 6.11
C ASN A 7 -16.50 7.69 7.57
N ILE A 8 -17.59 7.30 8.24
CA ILE A 8 -17.53 6.71 9.59
C ILE A 8 -16.79 5.37 9.56
N LYS A 9 -17.10 4.50 8.58
CA LYS A 9 -16.36 3.24 8.38
C LYS A 9 -14.89 3.48 8.09
N THR A 10 -14.57 4.47 7.26
CA THR A 10 -13.18 4.84 6.98
C THR A 10 -12.45 5.25 8.26
N ALA A 11 -13.04 6.13 9.08
CA ALA A 11 -12.44 6.57 10.34
C ALA A 11 -12.23 5.39 11.31
N LEU A 12 -13.23 4.51 11.44
CA LEU A 12 -13.14 3.30 12.25
C LEU A 12 -12.05 2.34 11.75
N SER A 13 -11.97 2.15 10.44
CA SER A 13 -10.97 1.30 9.80
C SER A 13 -9.55 1.82 10.04
N VAL A 14 -9.34 3.13 9.92
CA VAL A 14 -8.06 3.79 10.24
C VAL A 14 -7.71 3.60 11.71
N PHE A 15 -8.66 3.86 12.61
CA PHE A 15 -8.47 3.67 14.05
C PHE A 15 -8.06 2.23 14.41
N LEU A 16 -8.81 1.24 13.91
CA LEU A 16 -8.51 -0.17 14.15
C LEU A 16 -7.17 -0.59 13.55
N SER A 17 -6.82 -0.08 12.36
CA SER A 17 -5.54 -0.39 11.71
C SER A 17 -4.35 0.11 12.53
N ILE A 18 -4.46 1.30 13.11
CA ILE A 18 -3.44 1.86 14.00
C ILE A 18 -3.32 1.02 15.28
N LEU A 19 -4.45 0.70 15.92
CA LEU A 19 -4.45 -0.12 17.14
C LEU A 19 -3.82 -1.50 16.91
N ILE A 20 -4.23 -2.20 15.85
CA ILE A 20 -3.71 -3.52 15.50
C ILE A 20 -2.22 -3.42 15.17
N SER A 21 -1.80 -2.41 14.41
CA SER A 21 -0.39 -2.22 14.06
C SER A 21 0.48 -1.98 15.29
N ASN A 22 0.03 -1.14 16.22
CA ASN A 22 0.73 -0.90 17.47
C ASN A 22 0.79 -2.15 18.34
N PHE A 23 -0.31 -2.91 18.42
CA PHE A 23 -0.38 -4.14 19.20
C PHE A 23 0.56 -5.24 18.66
N VAL A 24 0.68 -5.34 17.34
CA VAL A 24 1.59 -6.29 16.67
C VAL A 24 3.06 -5.80 16.69
N GLY A 25 3.33 -4.57 17.12
CA GLY A 25 4.68 -4.02 17.22
C GLY A 25 5.28 -3.61 15.88
N LEU A 26 4.46 -3.09 14.96
CA LEU A 26 4.95 -2.59 13.67
C LEU A 26 5.66 -1.24 13.82
N ASP A 27 6.75 -1.07 13.08
CA ASP A 27 7.56 0.14 13.11
C ASP A 27 6.79 1.37 12.59
N TYR A 28 5.90 1.17 11.61
CA TYR A 28 5.21 2.25 10.92
C TYR A 28 3.69 1.98 10.78
N PRO A 29 2.91 2.16 11.86
CA PRO A 29 1.43 2.10 11.83
C PRO A 29 0.80 2.99 10.75
N PHE A 30 1.52 4.01 10.32
CA PHE A 30 1.20 4.89 9.20
C PHE A 30 0.83 4.13 7.91
N TYR A 31 1.58 3.08 7.53
CA TYR A 31 1.32 2.38 6.28
C TYR A 31 0.05 1.53 6.33
N ALA A 32 -0.25 0.93 7.48
CA ALA A 32 -1.50 0.23 7.70
C ALA A 32 -2.69 1.20 7.66
N ALA A 33 -2.59 2.35 8.32
CA ALA A 33 -3.62 3.40 8.31
C ALA A 33 -3.91 3.94 6.91
N ILE A 34 -2.88 4.22 6.09
CA ILE A 34 -3.11 4.66 4.72
C ILE A 34 -3.67 3.52 3.86
N ALA A 35 -3.22 2.28 4.08
CA ALA A 35 -3.78 1.14 3.35
C ALA A 35 -5.27 0.99 3.62
N SER A 36 -5.68 1.07 4.89
CA SER A 36 -7.07 0.97 5.27
C SER A 36 -7.90 2.14 4.75
N LEU A 37 -7.34 3.36 4.76
CA LEU A 37 -7.97 4.57 4.23
C LEU A 37 -8.22 4.48 2.72
N VAL A 38 -7.22 4.04 1.95
CA VAL A 38 -7.28 3.97 0.48
C VAL A 38 -8.15 2.79 0.01
N CYS A 39 -8.11 1.66 0.71
CA CYS A 39 -8.89 0.48 0.34
C CYS A 39 -10.36 0.57 0.78
N MET A 40 -10.73 1.46 1.71
CA MET A 40 -12.13 1.66 2.07
C MET A 40 -12.91 2.31 0.91
N GLN A 41 -13.90 1.60 0.39
CA GLN A 41 -14.70 2.01 -0.77
C GLN A 41 -16.19 1.89 -0.47
N SER A 42 -17.03 2.35 -1.39
CA SER A 42 -18.49 2.35 -1.22
C SER A 42 -19.12 0.95 -1.22
N THR A 43 -18.49 -0.02 -1.89
CA THR A 43 -18.96 -1.42 -1.97
C THR A 43 -17.83 -2.38 -1.63
N LEU A 44 -18.19 -3.62 -1.26
CA LEU A 44 -17.22 -4.65 -0.90
C LEU A 44 -16.33 -5.04 -2.08
N GLU A 45 -16.90 -5.19 -3.28
CA GLU A 45 -16.14 -5.51 -4.48
C GLU A 45 -15.10 -4.43 -4.81
N LYS A 46 -15.47 -3.15 -4.68
CA LYS A 46 -14.53 -2.04 -4.88
C LYS A 46 -13.44 -2.01 -3.82
N THR A 47 -13.77 -2.32 -2.56
CA THR A 47 -12.76 -2.45 -1.50
C THR A 47 -11.79 -3.59 -1.77
N TYR A 48 -12.29 -4.74 -2.22
CA TYR A 48 -11.46 -5.88 -2.59
C TYR A 48 -10.54 -5.55 -3.76
N THR A 49 -11.08 -4.97 -4.84
CA THR A 49 -10.28 -4.54 -6.01
C THR A 49 -9.23 -3.50 -5.63
N ALA A 50 -9.58 -2.50 -4.81
CA ALA A 50 -8.61 -1.53 -4.30
C ALA A 50 -7.52 -2.18 -3.44
N GLY A 51 -7.88 -3.14 -2.59
CA GLY A 51 -6.95 -3.94 -1.81
C GLY A 51 -5.98 -4.74 -2.68
N LYS A 52 -6.51 -5.45 -3.68
CA LYS A 52 -5.72 -6.21 -4.66
C LYS A 52 -4.74 -5.30 -5.40
N ASN A 53 -5.20 -4.19 -5.95
CA ASN A 53 -4.36 -3.24 -6.68
C ASN A 53 -3.26 -2.66 -5.79
N ARG A 54 -3.58 -2.35 -4.52
CA ARG A 54 -2.60 -1.87 -3.55
C ARG A 54 -1.54 -2.93 -3.23
N LEU A 55 -1.95 -4.18 -3.04
CA LEU A 55 -1.03 -5.27 -2.75
C LEU A 55 -0.09 -5.53 -3.93
N LEU A 56 -0.65 -5.67 -5.14
CA LEU A 56 0.13 -5.88 -6.37
C LEU A 56 1.10 -4.72 -6.62
N GLY A 57 0.64 -3.49 -6.47
CA GLY A 57 1.49 -2.32 -6.62
C GLY A 57 2.63 -2.31 -5.59
N THR A 58 2.32 -2.63 -4.32
CA THR A 58 3.34 -2.70 -3.27
C THR A 58 4.39 -3.77 -3.56
N VAL A 59 3.99 -4.94 -4.06
CA VAL A 59 4.93 -6.01 -4.45
C VAL A 59 5.85 -5.56 -5.59
N VAL A 60 5.30 -5.03 -6.68
CA VAL A 60 6.11 -4.58 -7.83
C VAL A 60 7.04 -3.43 -7.44
N GLY A 61 6.51 -2.44 -6.72
CA GLY A 61 7.30 -1.32 -6.22
C GLY A 61 8.40 -1.75 -5.26
N ALA A 62 8.15 -2.73 -4.41
CA ALA A 62 9.14 -3.26 -3.48
C ALA A 62 10.27 -4.01 -4.20
N ILE A 63 9.93 -4.88 -5.14
CA ILE A 63 10.91 -5.66 -5.91
C ILE A 63 11.81 -4.73 -6.73
N LEU A 64 11.21 -3.83 -7.52
CA LEU A 64 11.98 -2.91 -8.35
C LEU A 64 12.73 -1.88 -7.52
N GLY A 65 12.13 -1.40 -6.42
CA GLY A 65 12.77 -0.47 -5.50
C GLY A 65 14.02 -1.09 -4.88
N PHE A 66 13.94 -2.34 -4.44
CA PHE A 66 15.09 -3.08 -3.93
C PHE A 66 16.17 -3.25 -5.00
N ILE A 67 15.82 -3.74 -6.20
CA ILE A 67 16.79 -3.95 -7.29
C ILE A 67 17.53 -2.67 -7.64
N PHE A 68 16.82 -1.55 -7.85
CA PHE A 68 17.44 -0.29 -8.25
C PHE A 68 18.22 0.36 -7.10
N ALA A 69 17.72 0.28 -5.86
CA ALA A 69 18.43 0.78 -4.69
C ALA A 69 19.72 0.00 -4.41
N SER A 70 19.78 -1.28 -4.76
CA SER A 70 21.01 -2.08 -4.62
C SER A 70 22.09 -1.73 -5.63
N VAL A 71 21.74 -1.09 -6.76
CA VAL A 71 22.72 -0.68 -7.78
C VAL A 71 23.19 0.77 -7.56
N PHE A 72 22.25 1.72 -7.51
CA PHE A 72 22.55 3.15 -7.30
C PHE A 72 21.50 3.81 -6.41
N PRO A 73 21.56 3.64 -5.08
CA PRO A 73 20.57 4.20 -4.17
C PRO A 73 20.56 5.73 -4.28
N THR A 74 19.39 6.34 -4.09
CA THR A 74 19.19 7.81 -4.09
C THR A 74 19.55 8.55 -5.40
N ASN A 75 19.89 7.85 -6.48
CA ASN A 75 20.22 8.47 -7.76
C ASN A 75 18.95 8.84 -8.54
N ALA A 76 18.86 10.11 -8.97
CA ALA A 76 17.70 10.65 -9.67
C ALA A 76 17.48 10.01 -11.07
N ILE A 77 18.54 9.75 -11.82
CA ILE A 77 18.45 9.14 -13.16
C ILE A 77 17.94 7.71 -13.05
N PHE A 78 18.51 6.92 -12.14
CA PHE A 78 18.06 5.55 -11.90
C PHE A 78 16.63 5.50 -11.35
N SER A 79 16.22 6.48 -10.55
CA SER A 79 14.83 6.61 -10.09
C SER A 79 13.87 6.81 -11.27
N ALA A 80 14.21 7.68 -12.23
CA ALA A 80 13.40 7.91 -13.41
C ALA A 80 13.32 6.66 -14.31
N ILE A 81 14.45 5.99 -14.55
CA ILE A 81 14.49 4.74 -15.32
C ILE A 81 13.65 3.67 -14.63
N GLY A 82 13.78 3.52 -13.31
CA GLY A 82 13.02 2.55 -12.54
C GLY A 82 11.50 2.79 -12.60
N ILE A 83 11.05 4.05 -12.57
CA ILE A 83 9.64 4.40 -12.78
C ILE A 83 9.16 4.00 -14.18
N ILE A 84 9.93 4.25 -15.23
CA ILE A 84 9.56 3.84 -16.60
C ILE A 84 9.42 2.32 -16.69
N VAL A 85 10.38 1.57 -16.14
CA VAL A 85 10.36 0.09 -16.09
C VAL A 85 9.14 -0.41 -15.31
N LEU A 86 8.86 0.21 -14.17
CA LEU A 86 7.71 -0.12 -13.32
C LEU A 86 6.39 0.10 -14.04
N ILE A 87 6.21 1.26 -14.69
CA ILE A 87 5.00 1.57 -15.48
C ILE A 87 4.84 0.54 -16.60
N TYR A 88 5.92 0.24 -17.32
CA TYR A 88 5.89 -0.75 -18.39
C TYR A 88 5.44 -2.13 -17.89
N ILE A 89 5.99 -2.61 -16.77
CA ILE A 89 5.63 -3.89 -16.16
C ILE A 89 4.16 -3.90 -15.74
N CYS A 90 3.69 -2.86 -15.03
CA CYS A 90 2.30 -2.77 -14.61
C CYS A 90 1.33 -2.71 -15.79
N ASN A 91 1.66 -1.97 -16.85
CA ASN A 91 0.84 -1.90 -18.07
C ASN A 91 0.76 -3.26 -18.77
N LYS A 92 1.89 -3.97 -18.88
CA LYS A 92 1.94 -5.30 -19.52
C LYS A 92 1.12 -6.34 -18.77
N LEU A 93 0.99 -6.18 -17.45
CA LEU A 93 0.18 -7.03 -16.59
C LEU A 93 -1.28 -6.54 -16.45
N GLU A 94 -1.65 -5.46 -17.15
CA GLU A 94 -2.97 -4.81 -17.07
C GLU A 94 -3.31 -4.28 -15.66
N TRP A 95 -2.29 -3.98 -14.84
CA TRP A 95 -2.43 -3.47 -13.47
C TRP A 95 -2.35 -1.95 -13.41
N ASN A 96 -3.11 -1.27 -14.27
CA ASN A 96 -3.06 0.18 -14.43
C ASN A 96 -3.31 0.93 -13.10
N ASP A 97 -4.29 0.45 -12.33
CA ASP A 97 -4.65 1.03 -11.02
C ASP A 97 -3.57 0.83 -9.94
N ALA A 98 -2.65 -0.11 -10.14
CA ALA A 98 -1.57 -0.40 -9.21
C ALA A 98 -0.34 0.50 -9.42
N ILE A 99 -0.24 1.16 -10.59
CA ILE A 99 0.95 1.95 -11.00
C ILE A 99 1.30 3.01 -9.97
N SER A 100 0.32 3.81 -9.54
CA SER A 100 0.56 4.90 -8.59
C SER A 100 1.11 4.37 -7.26
N MET A 101 0.52 3.30 -6.73
CA MET A 101 0.98 2.68 -5.49
C MET A 101 2.36 2.03 -5.65
N ALA A 102 2.61 1.38 -6.78
CA ALA A 102 3.91 0.81 -7.11
C ALA A 102 4.99 1.90 -7.15
N GLY A 103 4.72 3.03 -7.81
CA GLY A 103 5.64 4.18 -7.84
C GLY A 103 5.93 4.75 -6.45
N ILE A 104 4.92 4.91 -5.59
CA ILE A 104 5.09 5.39 -4.21
C ILE A 104 6.02 4.45 -3.42
N VAL A 105 5.84 3.14 -3.53
CA VAL A 105 6.65 2.16 -2.80
C VAL A 105 8.06 2.08 -3.37
N PHE A 106 8.20 2.10 -4.70
CA PHE A 106 9.49 2.17 -5.38
C PHE A 106 10.30 3.37 -4.90
N LEU A 107 9.73 4.58 -4.94
CA LEU A 107 10.42 5.79 -4.51
C LEU A 107 10.72 5.79 -3.01
N ALA A 108 9.80 5.26 -2.20
CA ALA A 108 10.05 5.13 -0.77
C ALA A 108 11.31 4.29 -0.49
N ILE A 109 11.51 3.18 -1.20
CA ILE A 109 12.70 2.34 -1.02
C ILE A 109 13.94 2.99 -1.66
N MET A 110 13.83 3.42 -2.92
CA MET A 110 14.91 4.00 -3.71
C MET A 110 15.53 5.24 -3.06
N LEU A 111 14.73 6.06 -2.36
CA LEU A 111 15.17 7.31 -1.77
C LEU A 111 15.47 7.24 -0.27
N ASN A 112 14.86 6.32 0.48
CA ASN A 112 15.04 6.27 1.94
C ASN A 112 15.99 5.16 2.40
N VAL A 113 16.30 4.18 1.57
CA VAL A 113 17.15 3.07 1.99
C VAL A 113 18.57 3.22 1.45
N LYS A 114 19.53 3.30 2.39
CA LYS A 114 20.96 3.44 2.09
C LYS A 114 21.74 2.12 2.12
N ASP A 115 21.15 1.05 2.65
CA ASP A 115 21.83 -0.24 2.83
C ASP A 115 20.89 -1.43 2.52
N ASN A 116 21.42 -2.45 1.85
CA ASN A 116 20.65 -3.56 1.27
C ASN A 116 19.92 -4.40 2.33
N LYS A 117 20.52 -4.61 3.51
CA LYS A 117 19.87 -5.34 4.60
C LYS A 117 18.64 -4.58 5.13
N HIS A 118 18.73 -3.27 5.22
CA HIS A 118 17.62 -2.42 5.63
C HIS A 118 16.53 -2.38 4.55
N ALA A 119 16.89 -2.52 3.27
CA ALA A 119 15.93 -2.48 2.16
C ALA A 119 15.00 -3.69 2.17
N LEU A 120 15.54 -4.88 2.40
CA LEU A 120 14.75 -6.11 2.48
C LEU A 120 13.80 -6.11 3.68
N ILE A 121 14.32 -5.76 4.87
CA ILE A 121 13.51 -5.69 6.09
C ILE A 121 12.39 -4.65 5.92
N TYR A 122 12.73 -3.47 5.41
CA TYR A 122 11.75 -2.41 5.17
C TYR A 122 10.66 -2.83 4.17
N SER A 123 11.05 -3.47 3.06
CA SER A 123 10.13 -3.95 2.03
C SER A 123 9.16 -5.01 2.57
N TYR A 124 9.66 -5.96 3.36
CA TYR A 124 8.85 -6.99 3.99
C TYR A 124 7.86 -6.41 5.01
N LYS A 125 8.34 -5.52 5.89
CA LYS A 125 7.48 -4.84 6.88
C LYS A 125 6.38 -4.05 6.19
N ARG A 126 6.70 -3.37 5.10
CA ARG A 126 5.72 -2.57 4.34
C ARG A 126 4.63 -3.41 3.68
N LEU A 127 4.96 -4.60 3.18
CA LEU A 127 3.97 -5.56 2.68
C LEU A 127 3.03 -6.00 3.80
N PHE A 128 3.58 -6.34 4.96
CA PHE A 128 2.82 -6.80 6.11
C PHE A 128 1.88 -5.71 6.68
N GLU A 129 2.39 -4.48 6.85
CA GLU A 129 1.60 -3.31 7.26
C GLU A 129 0.46 -3.03 6.26
N THR A 130 0.74 -3.12 4.97
CA THR A 130 -0.26 -2.92 3.92
C THR A 130 -1.35 -4.00 3.98
N LEU A 131 -0.97 -5.27 4.20
CA LEU A 131 -1.91 -6.37 4.36
C LEU A 131 -2.84 -6.16 5.55
N ILE A 132 -2.32 -5.73 6.69
CA ILE A 132 -3.13 -5.43 7.88
C ILE A 132 -4.18 -4.37 7.55
N GLY A 133 -3.77 -3.25 6.94
CA GLY A 133 -4.72 -2.20 6.58
C GLY A 133 -5.79 -2.64 5.58
N ILE A 134 -5.41 -3.46 4.59
CA ILE A 134 -6.37 -4.04 3.62
C ILE A 134 -7.39 -4.94 4.34
N VAL A 135 -6.91 -5.83 5.20
CA VAL A 135 -7.78 -6.76 5.95
C VAL A 135 -8.72 -5.99 6.86
N VAL A 136 -8.23 -5.00 7.60
CA VAL A 136 -9.07 -4.17 8.48
C VAL A 136 -10.12 -3.41 7.67
N ALA A 137 -9.76 -2.82 6.53
CA ALA A 137 -10.72 -2.14 5.67
C ALA A 137 -11.80 -3.10 5.14
N PHE A 138 -11.42 -4.30 4.74
CA PHE A 138 -12.35 -5.31 4.28
C PHE A 138 -13.32 -5.75 5.39
N LEU A 139 -12.80 -6.07 6.59
CA LEU A 139 -13.60 -6.48 7.73
C LEU A 139 -14.57 -5.37 8.16
N VAL A 140 -14.09 -4.13 8.29
CA VAL A 140 -14.95 -3.01 8.65
C VAL A 140 -16.02 -2.77 7.60
N ASN A 141 -15.69 -2.83 6.30
CA ASN A 141 -16.69 -2.63 5.26
C ASN A 141 -17.73 -3.76 5.22
N SER A 142 -17.32 -4.97 5.59
CA SER A 142 -18.17 -6.17 5.59
C SER A 142 -19.10 -6.25 6.79
N PHE A 143 -18.62 -5.93 8.00
CA PHE A 143 -19.40 -6.12 9.23
C PHE A 143 -20.13 -4.86 9.69
N ILE A 144 -19.61 -3.68 9.39
CA ILE A 144 -20.19 -2.42 9.87
C ILE A 144 -21.08 -1.87 8.77
N PHE A 145 -22.41 -2.04 8.91
CA PHE A 145 -23.43 -1.58 7.95
C PHE A 145 -23.12 -1.95 6.49
N PRO A 146 -23.06 -3.25 6.15
CA PRO A 146 -22.64 -3.73 4.84
C PRO A 146 -23.35 -2.98 3.71
N PRO A 147 -22.61 -2.45 2.73
CA PRO A 147 -23.22 -1.82 1.57
C PRO A 147 -23.98 -2.88 0.76
N GLU A 148 -25.10 -2.50 0.15
CA GLU A 148 -25.75 -3.34 -0.86
C GLU A 148 -24.74 -3.68 -1.97
N LYS A 149 -24.79 -4.93 -2.45
CA LYS A 149 -23.76 -5.62 -3.26
C LYS A 149 -23.13 -4.73 -4.34
#